data_AF-A0A649UJ08-F1
#
_entry.id   AF-A0A649UJ08-F1
#
_cell.length_a   1.000
_cell.length_b   1.000
_cell.length_c   1.000
_cell.angle_alpha   90.00
_cell.angle_beta   90.00
_cell.angle_gamma   90.00
#
_symmetry.space_group_name_H-M   'P 1'
#
loop_
_entity.id
_entity.type
_entity.pdbx_description
1 polymer ?
#
loop_
_entity_poly.entity_id
_entity_poly.type
_entity_poly.pdbx_seq_one_letter_code
_entity_poly.pdbx_strand_id
1 'polypeptide(L)'
;GYSTAVGDEGGFAPNLARNEDAIKLILEATDKAGYVPGEDVLIALDCASSEFYKDGKYHLAGENLALSSEEFTNYLATLCDNYPIISIEDGMSEHDWAGWKLLTDKLGDKVQLVGDDVFVTNPAILAEGIKQGICNSLLVKINQIGSLSET
;
A
#
# COMPACT_ATOMS: atom_id res chain seq x y z
N GLY A 1 -26.17 -7.42 -6.69
CA GLY A 1 -25.37 -6.18 -6.61
C GLY A 1 -24.72 -6.12 -5.25
N TYR A 2 -23.64 -5.34 -5.13
CA TYR A 2 -22.97 -5.13 -3.84
C TYR A 2 -23.67 -4.05 -2.99
N SER A 3 -23.31 -3.98 -1.71
CA SER A 3 -23.72 -2.88 -0.83
C SER A 3 -23.15 -1.55 -1.34
N THR A 4 -23.93 -0.48 -1.23
CA THR A 4 -23.50 0.90 -1.54
C THR A 4 -23.38 1.76 -0.27
N ALA A 5 -23.29 1.12 0.91
CA ALA A 5 -22.92 1.83 2.13
C ALA A 5 -21.49 2.37 2.02
N VAL A 6 -21.25 3.53 2.62
CA VAL A 6 -19.94 4.19 2.62
C VAL A 6 -19.24 3.98 3.96
N GLY A 7 -17.93 3.79 3.91
CA GLY A 7 -17.06 3.77 5.08
C GLY A 7 -16.70 5.18 5.56
N ASP A 8 -15.76 5.26 6.50
CA ASP A 8 -15.34 6.52 7.12
C ASP A 8 -14.73 7.52 6.12
N GLU A 9 -14.09 7.02 5.06
CA GLU A 9 -13.47 7.82 4.00
C GLU A 9 -14.39 8.08 2.80
N GLY A 10 -15.68 7.70 2.88
CA GLY A 10 -16.65 7.94 1.82
C GLY A 10 -16.59 6.95 0.64
N GLY A 11 -15.61 6.04 0.62
CA GLY A 11 -15.54 4.92 -0.32
C GLY A 11 -16.59 3.83 -0.03
N PHE A 12 -17.01 3.10 -1.05
CA PHE A 12 -17.83 1.90 -0.87
C PHE A 12 -16.99 0.75 -0.30
N ALA A 13 -17.56 -0.02 0.64
CA ALA A 13 -16.90 -1.18 1.25
C ALA A 13 -17.70 -2.49 0.98
N PRO A 14 -17.76 -2.95 -0.28
CA PRO A 14 -18.46 -4.18 -0.62
C PRO A 14 -17.70 -5.42 -0.15
N ASN A 15 -18.43 -6.51 0.16
CA ASN A 15 -17.80 -7.80 0.43
C ASN A 15 -17.29 -8.42 -0.88
N LEU A 16 -15.98 -8.44 -1.06
CA LEU A 16 -15.28 -9.03 -2.20
C LEU A 16 -14.56 -10.31 -1.78
N ALA A 17 -14.35 -11.22 -2.75
CA ALA A 17 -13.72 -12.51 -2.47
C ALA A 17 -12.20 -12.41 -2.43
N ARG A 18 -11.59 -11.60 -3.30
CA ARG A 18 -10.15 -11.40 -3.39
C ARG A 18 -9.80 -9.92 -3.41
N ASN A 19 -8.59 -9.57 -2.95
CA ASN A 19 -8.13 -8.17 -2.98
C ASN A 19 -8.09 -7.64 -4.42
N GLU A 20 -7.66 -8.49 -5.35
CA GLU A 20 -7.61 -8.20 -6.78
C GLU A 20 -8.98 -7.81 -7.38
N ASP A 21 -10.08 -8.31 -6.82
CA ASP A 21 -11.43 -8.00 -7.32
C ASP A 21 -11.80 -6.52 -7.09
N ALA A 22 -11.23 -5.88 -6.07
CA ALA A 22 -11.42 -4.46 -5.81
C ALA A 22 -10.78 -3.62 -6.93
N ILE A 23 -9.54 -3.97 -7.31
CA ILE A 23 -8.80 -3.31 -8.40
C ILE A 23 -9.57 -3.47 -9.71
N LYS A 24 -10.00 -4.69 -10.05
CA LYS A 24 -10.78 -4.94 -11.27
C LYS A 24 -12.05 -4.12 -11.32
N LEU A 25 -12.78 -4.01 -10.20
CA LEU A 25 -14.02 -3.24 -10.14
C LEU A 25 -13.78 -1.74 -10.37
N ILE A 26 -12.69 -1.18 -9.84
CA ILE A 26 -12.30 0.22 -10.07
C ILE A 26 -11.93 0.45 -11.53
N LEU A 27 -11.16 -0.45 -12.14
CA LEU A 27 -10.78 -0.34 -13.55
C LEU A 27 -11.99 -0.49 -14.48
N GLU A 28 -12.93 -1.37 -14.16
CA GLU A 28 -14.21 -1.50 -14.89
C GLU A 28 -15.04 -0.22 -14.78
N ALA A 29 -15.11 0.39 -13.58
CA ALA A 29 -15.81 1.66 -13.38
C ALA A 29 -15.15 2.81 -14.14
N THR A 30 -13.81 2.83 -14.20
CA THR A 30 -13.01 3.80 -14.96
C THR A 30 -13.34 3.75 -16.45
N ASP A 31 -13.31 2.55 -17.03
CA ASP A 31 -13.67 2.32 -18.45
C ASP A 31 -15.12 2.74 -18.73
N LYS A 32 -16.05 2.36 -17.87
CA LYS A 32 -17.47 2.75 -17.97
C LYS A 32 -17.70 4.26 -17.87
N ALA A 33 -16.83 4.98 -17.18
CA ALA A 33 -16.86 6.44 -17.10
C ALA A 33 -16.28 7.13 -18.35
N GLY A 34 -15.68 6.36 -19.27
CA GLY A 34 -15.09 6.85 -20.52
C GLY A 34 -13.63 7.28 -20.39
N TYR A 35 -12.94 6.89 -19.33
CA TYR A 35 -11.50 7.10 -19.13
C TYR A 35 -10.72 5.83 -19.47
N VAL A 36 -9.48 5.98 -19.93
CA VAL A 36 -8.57 4.88 -20.26
C VAL A 36 -7.77 4.46 -19.02
N PRO A 37 -7.99 3.25 -18.46
CA PRO A 37 -7.22 2.78 -17.31
C PRO A 37 -5.74 2.60 -17.67
N GLY A 38 -4.84 3.09 -16.82
CA GLY A 38 -3.40 3.09 -17.07
C GLY A 38 -2.87 4.30 -17.84
N GLU A 39 -3.74 5.12 -18.42
CA GLU A 39 -3.36 6.36 -19.11
C GLU A 39 -3.99 7.58 -18.42
N ASP A 40 -5.32 7.62 -18.34
CA ASP A 40 -6.06 8.72 -17.70
C ASP A 40 -6.14 8.53 -16.19
N VAL A 41 -6.24 7.28 -15.73
CA VAL A 41 -6.38 6.93 -14.30
C VAL A 41 -5.44 5.78 -13.94
N LEU A 42 -4.66 6.00 -12.88
CA LEU A 42 -3.73 5.04 -12.28
C LEU A 42 -4.23 4.64 -10.89
N ILE A 43 -3.69 3.55 -10.35
CA ILE A 43 -4.06 3.04 -9.02
C ILE A 43 -2.95 3.32 -8.00
N ALA A 44 -3.37 3.73 -6.81
CA ALA A 44 -2.56 3.73 -5.60
C ALA A 44 -3.25 2.84 -4.55
N LEU A 45 -2.46 2.10 -3.78
CA LEU A 45 -2.96 1.24 -2.71
C LEU A 45 -2.37 1.72 -1.38
N ASP A 46 -3.19 1.86 -0.35
CA ASP A 46 -2.74 1.79 1.03
C ASP A 46 -3.07 0.39 1.56
N CYS A 47 -2.04 -0.37 1.89
CA CYS A 47 -2.19 -1.72 2.40
C CYS A 47 -2.41 -1.72 3.92
N ALA A 48 -1.95 -0.71 4.66
CA ALA A 48 -1.95 -0.70 6.12
C ALA A 48 -1.47 -2.04 6.72
N SER A 49 -0.36 -2.59 6.20
CA SER A 49 -0.02 -4.01 6.39
C SER A 49 0.29 -4.39 7.83
N SER A 50 0.60 -3.42 8.68
CA SER A 50 0.72 -3.58 10.13
C SER A 50 -0.53 -4.23 10.74
N GLU A 51 -1.73 -3.92 10.23
CA GLU A 51 -3.01 -4.40 10.77
C GLU A 51 -3.23 -5.91 10.60
N PHE A 52 -2.56 -6.53 9.63
CA PHE A 52 -2.64 -7.97 9.38
C PHE A 52 -1.28 -8.68 9.46
N TYR A 53 -0.25 -8.02 9.98
CA TYR A 53 1.03 -8.64 10.26
C TYR A 53 1.05 -9.24 11.67
N LYS A 54 1.13 -10.57 11.77
CA LYS A 54 1.09 -11.29 13.03
C LYS A 54 1.97 -12.53 12.99
N ASP A 55 2.69 -12.79 14.08
CA ASP A 55 3.55 -13.97 14.23
C ASP A 55 4.58 -14.12 13.09
N GLY A 56 5.11 -12.98 12.60
CA GLY A 56 6.11 -12.93 11.53
C GLY A 56 5.57 -13.13 10.11
N LYS A 57 4.25 -13.04 9.92
CA LYS A 57 3.58 -13.26 8.62
C LYS A 57 2.46 -12.25 8.37
N TYR A 58 2.16 -12.02 7.10
CA TYR A 58 1.05 -11.23 6.59
C TYR A 58 -0.17 -12.14 6.34
N HIS A 59 -1.26 -11.92 7.08
CA HIS A 59 -2.47 -12.76 7.03
C HIS A 59 -3.54 -12.14 6.15
N LEU A 60 -3.69 -12.63 4.92
CA LEU A 60 -4.72 -12.17 3.99
C LEU A 60 -6.00 -12.97 4.20
N ALA A 61 -6.84 -12.52 5.13
CA ALA A 61 -8.05 -13.26 5.55
C ALA A 61 -9.02 -13.56 4.40
N GLY A 62 -9.20 -12.62 3.46
CA GLY A 62 -10.07 -12.82 2.29
C GLY A 62 -9.62 -13.95 1.37
N GLU A 63 -8.32 -14.24 1.34
CA GLU A 63 -7.72 -15.28 0.48
C GLU A 63 -7.27 -16.52 1.27
N ASN A 64 -7.45 -16.51 2.61
CA ASN A 64 -6.97 -17.54 3.53
C ASN A 64 -5.48 -17.87 3.35
N LEU A 65 -4.65 -16.82 3.21
CA LEU A 65 -3.20 -16.93 3.05
C LEU A 65 -2.46 -16.36 4.27
N ALA A 66 -1.31 -16.95 4.58
CA ALA A 66 -0.36 -16.44 5.57
C ALA A 66 1.04 -16.42 4.97
N LEU A 67 1.50 -15.25 4.58
CA LEU A 67 2.68 -15.03 3.74
C LEU A 67 3.85 -14.50 4.58
N SER A 68 5.05 -15.00 4.33
CA SER A 68 6.29 -14.32 4.77
C SER A 68 6.46 -12.97 4.06
N SER A 69 7.37 -12.12 4.53
CA SER A 69 7.67 -10.83 3.90
C SER A 69 8.10 -10.97 2.44
N GLU A 70 8.88 -12.00 2.10
CA GLU A 70 9.27 -12.28 0.71
C GLU A 70 8.07 -12.70 -0.15
N GLU A 71 7.22 -13.60 0.37
CA GLU A 71 6.01 -14.02 -0.34
C GLU A 71 5.02 -12.87 -0.52
N PHE A 72 4.88 -11.99 0.47
CA PHE A 72 4.01 -10.81 0.38
C PHE A 72 4.60 -9.74 -0.58
N THR A 73 5.91 -9.55 -0.57
CA THR A 73 6.62 -8.74 -1.58
C THR A 73 6.32 -9.25 -2.99
N ASN A 74 6.39 -10.57 -3.20
CA ASN A 74 6.08 -11.20 -4.49
C ASN A 74 4.60 -11.05 -4.87
N TYR A 75 3.70 -11.13 -3.89
CA TYR A 75 2.27 -10.89 -4.08
C TYR A 75 2.01 -9.47 -4.58
N LEU A 76 2.53 -8.45 -3.89
CA LEU A 76 2.40 -7.04 -4.30
C LEU A 76 3.04 -6.76 -5.66
N ALA A 77 4.23 -7.34 -5.92
CA ALA A 77 4.87 -7.23 -7.22
C ALA A 77 4.03 -7.81 -8.35
N THR A 78 3.37 -8.95 -8.12
CA THR A 78 2.46 -9.58 -9.09
C THR A 78 1.26 -8.68 -9.38
N LEU A 79 0.71 -8.00 -8.36
CA LEU A 79 -0.35 -7.02 -8.57
C LEU A 79 0.15 -5.86 -9.45
N CYS A 80 1.34 -5.32 -9.18
CA CYS A 80 1.91 -4.23 -9.98
C CYS A 80 2.23 -4.63 -11.42
N ASP A 81 2.56 -5.90 -11.67
CA ASP A 81 2.81 -6.40 -13.03
C ASP A 81 1.50 -6.57 -13.84
N ASN A 82 0.38 -6.82 -13.16
CA ASN A 82 -0.92 -7.07 -13.78
C ASN A 82 -1.83 -5.83 -13.89
N TYR A 83 -1.56 -4.80 -13.09
CA TYR A 83 -2.43 -3.63 -12.94
C TYR A 83 -1.63 -2.33 -12.95
N PRO A 84 -2.24 -1.20 -13.35
CA PRO A 84 -1.57 0.11 -13.40
C PRO A 84 -1.41 0.74 -12.01
N ILE A 85 -0.79 0.00 -11.09
CA ILE A 85 -0.48 0.44 -9.73
C ILE A 85 0.83 1.21 -9.79
N ILE A 86 0.80 2.48 -9.39
CA ILE A 86 1.99 3.36 -9.39
C ILE A 86 2.47 3.72 -8.00
N SER A 87 1.65 3.45 -6.96
CA SER A 87 1.99 3.75 -5.57
C SER A 87 1.44 2.68 -4.64
N ILE A 88 2.25 2.29 -3.65
CA ILE A 88 1.88 1.43 -2.54
C ILE A 88 2.33 2.11 -1.25
N GLU A 89 1.38 2.39 -0.38
CA GLU A 89 1.56 2.85 0.98
C GLU A 89 1.47 1.67 1.96
N ASP A 90 2.34 1.68 2.97
CA ASP A 90 2.42 0.68 4.05
C ASP A 90 2.30 -0.77 3.57
N GLY A 91 3.03 -1.06 2.49
CA GLY A 91 3.12 -2.39 1.88
C GLY A 91 3.86 -3.43 2.72
N MET A 92 4.44 -3.03 3.85
CA MET A 92 5.03 -3.90 4.88
C MET A 92 4.71 -3.32 6.26
N SER A 93 4.74 -4.15 7.30
CA SER A 93 4.53 -3.70 8.67
C SER A 93 5.58 -2.67 9.10
N GLU A 94 5.20 -1.71 9.96
CA GLU A 94 6.11 -0.73 10.58
C GLU A 94 7.31 -1.37 11.32
N HIS A 95 7.15 -2.63 11.75
CA HIS A 95 8.20 -3.38 12.44
C HIS A 95 9.05 -4.27 11.52
N ASP A 96 8.73 -4.35 10.22
CA ASP A 96 9.37 -5.24 9.25
C ASP A 96 10.30 -4.49 8.28
N TRP A 97 11.35 -3.89 8.82
CA TRP A 97 12.35 -3.15 8.01
C TRP A 97 13.06 -4.03 6.98
N ALA A 98 13.25 -5.32 7.28
CA ALA A 98 13.82 -6.27 6.33
C ALA A 98 12.86 -6.52 5.15
N GLY A 99 11.57 -6.72 5.42
CA GLY A 99 10.53 -6.80 4.39
C GLY A 99 10.44 -5.53 3.56
N TRP A 100 10.50 -4.36 4.19
CA TRP A 100 10.55 -3.08 3.48
C TRP A 100 11.76 -2.98 2.54
N LYS A 101 12.94 -3.45 2.96
CA LYS A 101 14.13 -3.47 2.10
C LYS A 101 13.92 -4.38 0.89
N LEU A 102 13.34 -5.56 1.09
CA LEU A 102 13.00 -6.49 0.00
C LEU A 102 12.01 -5.86 -0.98
N LEU A 103 10.97 -5.19 -0.47
CA LEU A 103 9.98 -4.50 -1.29
C LEU A 103 10.62 -3.36 -2.09
N THR A 104 11.46 -2.57 -1.44
CA THR A 104 12.16 -1.43 -2.05
C THR A 104 13.11 -1.90 -3.14
N ASP A 105 13.91 -2.93 -2.89
CA ASP A 105 14.81 -3.50 -3.90
C ASP A 105 14.07 -4.09 -5.10
N LYS A 106 12.86 -4.62 -4.89
CA LYS A 106 12.09 -5.25 -5.96
C LYS A 106 11.27 -4.27 -6.79
N LEU A 107 10.69 -3.23 -6.17
CA LEU A 107 9.69 -2.37 -6.80
C LEU A 107 10.07 -0.89 -6.84
N GLY A 108 11.06 -0.45 -6.05
CA GLY A 108 11.35 0.97 -5.82
C GLY A 108 11.75 1.78 -7.05
N ASP A 109 12.20 1.13 -8.13
CA ASP A 109 12.53 1.80 -9.40
C ASP A 109 11.29 2.09 -10.28
N LYS A 110 10.16 1.43 -10.02
CA LYS A 110 8.95 1.48 -10.87
C LYS A 110 7.68 1.89 -10.14
N VAL A 111 7.63 1.74 -8.82
CA VAL A 111 6.46 2.01 -7.98
C VAL A 111 6.88 2.93 -6.84
N GLN A 112 6.06 3.94 -6.55
CA GLN A 112 6.21 4.75 -5.36
C GLN A 112 5.89 3.90 -4.12
N LEU A 113 6.81 3.82 -3.18
CA LEU A 113 6.68 3.09 -1.93
C LEU A 113 6.63 4.11 -0.80
N VAL A 114 5.43 4.35 -0.29
CA VAL A 114 5.13 5.38 0.71
C VAL A 114 5.18 4.74 2.09
N GLY A 115 6.07 5.22 2.96
CA GLY A 115 6.01 4.89 4.37
C GLY A 115 5.11 5.87 5.13
N ASP A 116 4.10 5.38 5.83
CA ASP A 116 3.30 6.13 6.79
C ASP A 116 3.67 5.69 8.21
N ASP A 117 3.19 4.53 8.67
CA ASP A 117 3.46 4.04 10.03
C ASP A 117 4.94 3.71 10.24
N VAL A 118 5.67 3.28 9.21
CA VAL A 118 7.11 3.00 9.33
C VAL A 118 7.94 4.26 9.61
N PHE A 119 7.45 5.45 9.25
CA PHE A 119 8.16 6.71 9.45
C PHE A 119 7.51 7.66 10.45
N VAL A 120 6.19 7.58 10.65
CA VAL A 120 5.37 8.43 11.55
C VAL A 120 5.71 9.92 11.49
N THR A 121 6.01 10.42 10.28
CA THR A 121 6.48 11.80 10.05
C THR A 121 7.66 12.21 10.96
N ASN A 122 8.49 11.26 11.40
CA ASN A 122 9.59 11.50 12.33
C ASN A 122 10.92 11.65 11.57
N PRO A 123 11.59 12.82 11.60
CA PRO A 123 12.82 13.07 10.85
C PRO A 123 13.96 12.10 11.16
N ALA A 124 14.08 11.63 12.41
CA ALA A 124 15.14 10.70 12.81
C ALA A 124 14.92 9.30 12.23
N ILE A 125 13.66 8.82 12.21
CA ILE A 125 13.30 7.53 11.64
C ILE A 125 13.44 7.58 10.11
N LEU A 126 12.95 8.66 9.48
CA LEU A 126 13.10 8.89 8.05
C LEU A 126 14.57 8.91 7.63
N ALA A 127 15.44 9.60 8.38
CA ALA A 127 16.86 9.67 8.07
C ALA A 127 17.53 8.28 8.09
N GLU A 128 17.14 7.41 9.02
CA GLU A 128 17.62 6.03 9.05
C GLU A 128 17.05 5.20 7.90
N GLY A 129 15.77 5.38 7.55
CA GLY A 129 15.14 4.74 6.39
C GLY A 129 15.86 5.09 5.08
N ILE A 130 16.15 6.38 4.85
CA ILE A 130 16.92 6.86 3.69
C ILE A 130 18.29 6.18 3.63
N LYS A 131 19.01 6.12 4.76
CA LYS A 131 20.35 5.52 4.84
C LYS A 131 20.33 4.02 4.52
N GLN A 132 19.28 3.32 4.92
CA GLN A 132 19.11 1.88 4.66
C GLN A 132 18.50 1.58 3.29
N GLY A 133 18.01 2.58 2.56
CA GLY A 133 17.31 2.39 1.29
C GLY A 133 15.94 1.75 1.49
N ILE A 134 15.19 2.23 2.49
CA ILE A 134 13.83 1.84 2.81
C ILE A 134 12.86 2.87 2.22
N CYS A 135 11.86 2.38 1.48
CA CYS A 135 10.87 3.18 0.79
C CYS A 135 11.51 4.13 -0.25
N ASN A 136 10.68 4.90 -0.96
CA ASN A 136 11.13 6.02 -1.79
C ASN A 136 10.22 7.26 -1.69
N SER A 137 9.24 7.21 -0.78
CA SER A 137 8.28 8.28 -0.46
C SER A 137 7.86 8.20 1.02
N LEU A 138 7.31 9.30 1.53
CA LEU A 138 6.84 9.48 2.90
C LEU A 138 5.42 10.06 2.87
N LEU A 139 4.50 9.49 3.67
CA LEU A 139 3.25 10.17 3.97
C LEU A 139 3.48 11.16 5.12
N VAL A 140 3.13 12.43 4.91
CA VAL A 140 3.33 13.50 5.89
C VAL A 140 2.01 13.80 6.60
N LYS A 141 1.96 13.53 7.90
CA LYS A 141 0.83 13.87 8.77
C LYS A 141 1.26 14.88 9.83
N ILE A 142 0.79 16.12 9.72
CA ILE A 142 1.17 17.24 10.59
C ILE A 142 0.93 16.90 12.08
N ASN A 143 -0.14 16.17 12.39
CA ASN A 143 -0.48 15.77 13.75
C ASN A 143 0.42 14.68 14.34
N GLN A 144 1.25 14.01 13.53
CA GLN A 144 2.25 13.06 14.03
C GLN A 144 3.53 13.77 14.54
N ILE A 145 3.90 14.90 13.94
CA ILE A 145 5.13 15.64 14.31
C ILE A 145 4.88 16.88 15.19
N GLY A 146 3.68 17.48 15.11
CA GLY A 146 3.19 18.44 16.09
C GLY A 146 3.50 19.91 15.83
N SER A 147 4.34 20.26 14.85
CA SER A 147 4.57 21.66 14.43
C SER A 147 4.85 21.83 12.94
N LEU A 148 4.51 23.02 12.39
CA LEU A 148 4.77 23.38 10.99
C LEU A 148 6.26 23.47 10.67
N SER A 149 7.10 23.86 11.63
CA SER A 149 8.56 23.96 11.40
C SER A 149 9.23 22.59 11.29
N GLU A 150 8.63 21.55 11.88
CA GLU A 150 9.14 20.18 11.83
C GLU A 150 8.51 19.37 10.68
N THR A 151 7.41 19.85 10.09
CA THR A 151 6.76 19.29 8.90
C THR A 151 7.50 19.70 7.64
#